data_AF-A0A327WSR9-F1
#
_entry.id   AF-A0A327WSR9-F1
#
_cell.length_a   1.000
_cell.length_b   1.000
_cell.length_c   1.000
_cell.angle_alpha   90.00
_cell.angle_beta   90.00
_cell.angle_gamma   90.00
#
_symmetry.space_group_name_H-M   'P 1'
#
loop_
_entity.id
_entity.type
_entity.pdbx_description
1 polymer ?
#
loop_
_entity_poly.entity_id
_entity_poly.type
_entity_poly.pdbx_seq_one_letter_code
_entity_poly.pdbx_strand_id
1 'polypeptide(L)'
;MHSILSSPDLWTILGTMVLAGVIGGLVNGFLPTAQGEPPKIWWKCILTGLGASLIVPVFLFLTQSKILDELVRVLPENATAPTIAEAMGRKVQNYLVFFSFCTIAAITSTRFITTVSDRLLSELKKEVDATKQAVRETDQKVEETQQKAIGNRATLQAVKKKIQENSIARKTGTALPITREATRGPSPDTSALLHPDDPQKGRWGGKPTVNFRQLQATVTAIDDDEDWFNVRMEVVSTDPQNHPFTGSVTFHLHDTFTPDTVSVPVVNNRAVLEKIAWGAFTVGAETSDGTQLELDLSDAPDVPLSFRNR
;
A
#
# COMPACT_ATOMS: atom_id res chain seq x y z
N MET A 1 9.83 20.16 39.77
CA MET A 1 9.03 19.16 39.03
C MET A 1 8.33 18.12 39.92
N HIS A 2 8.67 17.98 41.21
CA HIS A 2 8.00 17.02 42.12
C HIS A 2 6.67 17.50 42.76
N SER A 3 6.30 18.77 42.62
CA SER A 3 5.14 19.39 43.29
C SER A 3 3.84 19.38 42.46
N ILE A 4 3.89 19.12 41.15
CA ILE A 4 2.71 19.10 40.28
C ILE A 4 1.97 17.75 40.37
N LEU A 5 2.70 16.66 40.61
CA LEU A 5 2.14 15.30 40.64
C LEU A 5 1.31 14.98 41.91
N SER A 6 1.40 15.81 42.95
CA SER A 6 0.75 15.57 44.25
C SER A 6 -0.39 16.55 44.54
N SER A 7 -0.90 17.29 43.54
CA SER A 7 -2.06 18.14 43.75
C SER A 7 -3.33 17.28 43.89
N PRO A 8 -4.20 17.56 44.88
CA PRO A 8 -5.45 16.81 45.06
C PRO A 8 -6.37 16.92 43.83
N ASP A 9 -6.29 18.04 43.09
CA ASP A 9 -7.05 18.24 41.86
C ASP A 9 -6.59 17.28 40.73
N LEU A 10 -5.29 16.96 40.62
CA LEU A 10 -4.80 16.00 39.62
C LEU A 10 -5.35 14.59 39.89
N TRP A 11 -5.39 14.18 41.16
CA TRP A 11 -5.92 12.88 41.55
C TRP A 11 -7.42 12.76 41.31
N THR A 12 -8.19 13.83 41.54
CA THR A 12 -9.62 13.83 41.22
C THR A 12 -9.86 13.77 39.71
N ILE A 13 -9.10 14.51 38.90
CA ILE A 13 -9.19 14.44 37.43
C ILE A 13 -8.86 13.02 36.95
N LEU A 14 -7.73 12.45 37.38
CA LEU A 14 -7.35 11.09 37.02
C LEU A 14 -8.40 10.06 37.48
N GLY A 15 -8.94 10.22 38.68
CA GLY A 15 -10.02 9.37 39.20
C GLY A 15 -11.29 9.44 38.35
N THR A 16 -11.72 10.64 37.95
CA THR A 16 -12.89 10.81 37.08
C THR A 16 -12.67 10.20 35.70
N MET A 17 -11.47 10.31 35.14
CA MET A 17 -11.11 9.71 33.85
C MET A 17 -11.13 8.19 33.89
N VAL A 18 -10.58 7.60 34.96
CA VAL A 18 -10.60 6.14 35.17
C VAL A 18 -12.04 5.66 35.32
N LEU A 19 -12.84 6.32 36.16
CA LEU A 19 -14.25 5.96 36.38
C LEU A 19 -15.06 6.06 35.08
N ALA A 20 -14.94 7.17 34.35
CA ALA A 20 -15.64 7.38 33.07
C ALA A 20 -15.22 6.35 32.00
N GLY A 21 -13.92 6.04 31.91
CA GLY A 21 -13.38 5.06 30.97
C GLY A 21 -13.84 3.63 31.27
N VAL A 22 -13.84 3.24 32.54
CA VAL A 22 -14.38 1.93 32.98
C VAL A 22 -15.87 1.83 32.68
N ILE A 23 -16.65 2.86 33.01
CA ILE A 23 -18.10 2.89 32.73
C ILE A 23 -18.35 2.78 31.22
N GLY A 24 -17.66 3.59 30.40
CA GLY A 24 -17.80 3.55 28.94
C GLY A 24 -17.42 2.19 28.35
N GLY A 25 -16.35 1.56 28.85
CA GLY A 25 -15.92 0.22 28.44
C GLY A 25 -16.91 -0.88 28.87
N LEU A 26 -17.45 -0.80 30.08
CA LEU A 26 -18.47 -1.74 30.59
C LEU A 26 -19.76 -1.65 29.77
N VAL A 27 -20.26 -0.44 29.51
CA VAL A 27 -21.46 -0.23 28.67
C VAL A 27 -21.29 -0.89 27.30
N ASN A 28 -20.10 -0.79 26.69
CA ASN A 28 -19.81 -1.47 25.43
C ASN A 28 -19.72 -3.00 25.55
N GLY A 29 -19.25 -3.52 26.69
CA GLY A 29 -19.18 -4.94 26.98
C GLY A 29 -20.56 -5.59 27.16
N PHE A 30 -21.55 -4.84 27.68
CA PHE A 30 -22.94 -5.31 27.84
C PHE A 30 -23.78 -5.20 26.56
N LEU A 31 -23.34 -4.41 25.57
CA LEU A 31 -24.07 -4.26 24.31
C LEU A 31 -23.98 -5.55 23.48
N PRO A 32 -25.12 -6.04 22.92
CA PRO A 32 -25.15 -7.28 22.15
C PRO A 32 -24.17 -7.22 20.99
N THR A 33 -23.35 -8.26 20.87
CA THR A 33 -22.45 -8.42 19.73
C THR A 33 -23.26 -8.83 18.50
N ALA A 34 -22.79 -8.45 17.31
CA ALA A 34 -23.40 -8.89 16.05
C ALA A 34 -23.32 -10.43 15.92
N GLN A 35 -24.27 -11.02 15.18
CA GLN A 35 -24.35 -12.47 15.04
C GLN A 35 -23.07 -13.04 14.39
N GLY A 36 -22.34 -13.89 15.11
CA GLY A 36 -21.16 -14.61 14.61
C GLY A 36 -19.81 -14.20 15.22
N GLU A 37 -19.78 -13.22 16.12
CA GLU A 37 -18.54 -12.79 16.77
C GLU A 37 -18.20 -13.60 18.05
N PRO A 38 -16.91 -13.80 18.35
CA PRO A 38 -16.47 -14.43 19.60
C PRO A 38 -16.91 -13.60 20.83
N PRO A 39 -17.08 -14.22 22.01
CA PRO A 39 -17.47 -13.52 23.22
C PRO A 39 -16.50 -12.37 23.53
N LYS A 40 -17.03 -11.15 23.69
CA LYS A 40 -16.22 -9.97 24.04
C LYS A 40 -15.54 -10.21 25.38
N ILE A 41 -14.21 -10.13 25.38
CA ILE A 41 -13.43 -10.16 26.61
C ILE A 41 -13.65 -8.81 27.31
N TRP A 42 -14.47 -8.82 28.36
CA TRP A 42 -14.88 -7.64 29.13
C TRP A 42 -13.68 -6.75 29.56
N TRP A 43 -12.56 -7.35 29.96
CA TRP A 43 -11.34 -6.60 30.30
C TRP A 43 -10.73 -5.83 29.12
N LYS A 44 -10.80 -6.37 27.88
CA LYS A 44 -10.31 -5.65 26.69
C LYS A 44 -11.16 -4.42 26.39
N CYS A 45 -12.48 -4.51 26.58
CA CYS A 45 -13.38 -3.36 26.41
C CYS A 45 -13.11 -2.27 27.46
N ILE A 46 -12.81 -2.66 28.71
CA ILE A 46 -12.40 -1.73 29.77
C ILE A 46 -11.08 -1.04 29.41
N LEU A 47 -10.10 -1.78 28.90
CA LEU A 47 -8.79 -1.22 28.52
C LEU A 47 -8.91 -0.20 27.38
N THR A 48 -9.71 -0.50 26.36
CA THR A 48 -10.00 0.42 25.26
C THR A 48 -10.75 1.67 25.75
N GLY A 49 -11.74 1.52 26.64
CA GLY A 49 -12.45 2.65 27.24
C GLY A 49 -11.55 3.56 28.08
N LEU A 50 -10.62 2.99 28.84
CA LEU A 50 -9.62 3.73 29.61
C LEU A 50 -8.67 4.52 28.69
N GLY A 51 -8.18 3.88 27.61
CA GLY A 51 -7.32 4.54 26.63
C GLY A 51 -8.01 5.72 25.95
N ALA A 52 -9.28 5.57 25.57
CA ALA A 52 -10.07 6.66 24.97
C ALA A 52 -10.29 7.84 25.94
N SER A 53 -10.58 7.56 27.22
CA SER A 53 -10.74 8.58 28.25
C SER A 53 -9.45 9.39 28.47
N LEU A 54 -8.28 8.75 28.37
CA LEU A 54 -6.97 9.40 28.48
C LEU A 54 -6.63 10.36 27.33
N ILE A 55 -7.28 10.21 26.16
CA ILE A 55 -7.07 11.09 25.00
C ILE A 55 -7.86 12.40 25.14
N VAL A 56 -8.96 12.40 25.91
CA VAL A 56 -9.88 13.55 26.02
C VAL A 56 -9.21 14.82 26.56
N PRO A 57 -8.37 14.80 27.62
CA PRO A 57 -7.70 16.01 28.09
C PRO A 57 -6.73 16.60 27.05
N VAL A 58 -6.07 15.75 26.28
CA VAL A 58 -5.18 16.19 25.19
C VAL A 58 -5.99 16.90 24.12
N PHE A 59 -7.15 16.37 23.76
CA PHE A 59 -8.08 17.01 22.81
C PHE A 59 -8.64 18.34 23.33
N LEU A 60 -9.02 18.41 24.62
CA LEU A 60 -9.51 19.66 25.23
C LEU A 60 -8.41 20.73 25.31
N PHE A 61 -7.16 20.33 25.52
CA PHE A 61 -6.01 21.22 25.45
C PHE A 61 -5.79 21.76 24.02
N LEU A 62 -5.87 20.90 23.00
CA LEU A 62 -5.72 21.30 21.60
C LEU A 62 -6.81 22.28 21.14
N THR A 63 -8.03 22.14 21.65
CA THR A 63 -9.16 23.01 21.32
C THR A 63 -9.18 24.33 22.10
N GLN A 64 -8.11 24.64 22.86
CA GLN A 64 -8.02 25.81 23.75
C GLN A 64 -9.22 25.93 24.71
N SER A 65 -9.70 24.79 25.21
CA SER A 65 -10.88 24.75 26.07
C SER A 65 -10.56 25.26 27.48
N LYS A 66 -11.26 26.31 27.91
CA LYS A 66 -11.19 26.84 29.28
C LYS A 66 -11.70 25.87 30.36
N ILE A 67 -12.30 24.74 29.95
CA ILE A 67 -12.86 23.75 30.87
C ILE A 67 -11.76 23.14 31.75
N LEU A 68 -10.60 22.82 31.18
CA LEU A 68 -9.50 22.22 31.94
C LEU A 68 -8.85 23.22 32.90
N ASP A 69 -8.68 24.47 32.45
CA ASP A 69 -8.13 25.55 33.29
C ASP A 69 -9.05 25.86 34.48
N GLU A 70 -10.36 25.88 34.26
CA GLU A 70 -11.35 26.16 35.31
C GLU A 70 -11.50 24.98 36.29
N LEU A 71 -11.14 23.74 35.89
CA LEU A 71 -11.06 22.57 36.78
C LEU A 71 -9.83 22.62 37.70
N VAL A 72 -8.69 23.06 37.17
CA VAL A 72 -7.41 23.16 37.90
C VAL A 72 -7.33 24.41 38.77
N ARG A 73 -8.22 25.38 38.56
CA ARG A 73 -8.25 26.62 39.34
C ARG A 73 -8.50 26.34 40.84
N VAL A 74 -7.52 26.72 41.65
CA VAL A 74 -7.58 26.63 43.12
C VAL A 74 -8.61 27.65 43.64
N LEU A 75 -9.47 27.22 44.56
CA LEU A 75 -10.42 28.11 45.23
C LEU A 75 -9.62 29.14 46.06
N PRO A 76 -9.91 30.45 45.95
CA PRO A 76 -9.23 31.45 46.76
C PRO A 76 -9.56 31.22 48.24
N GLU A 77 -8.50 31.05 49.05
CA GLU A 77 -8.56 30.71 50.49
C GLU A 77 -9.30 31.77 51.34
N ASN A 78 -9.43 33.00 50.81
CA ASN A 78 -10.06 34.15 51.48
C ASN A 78 -11.46 34.51 50.94
N ALA A 79 -12.19 33.56 50.36
CA ALA A 79 -13.52 33.81 49.80
C ALA A 79 -14.65 33.84 50.86
N THR A 80 -15.69 34.63 50.63
CA THR A 80 -16.89 34.68 51.49
C THR A 80 -17.80 33.48 51.23
N ALA A 81 -18.57 33.04 52.23
CA ALA A 81 -19.50 31.89 52.10
C ALA A 81 -20.36 31.86 50.81
N PRO A 82 -21.00 32.97 50.35
CA PRO A 82 -21.77 32.97 49.11
C PRO A 82 -20.89 32.81 47.85
N THR A 83 -19.67 33.36 47.83
CA THR A 83 -18.76 33.23 46.68
C THR A 83 -18.17 31.82 46.56
N ILE A 84 -17.99 31.11 47.68
CA ILE A 84 -17.57 29.71 47.70
C ILE A 84 -18.64 28.79 47.10
N ALA A 85 -19.92 29.01 47.43
CA ALA A 85 -21.03 28.21 46.90
C ALA A 85 -21.15 28.34 45.37
N GLU A 86 -21.05 29.57 44.84
CA GLU A 86 -21.09 29.82 43.39
C GLU A 86 -19.86 29.23 42.66
N ALA A 87 -18.67 29.35 43.25
CA ALA A 87 -17.44 28.80 42.68
C ALA A 87 -17.45 27.26 42.68
N MET A 88 -17.96 26.64 43.75
CA MET A 88 -18.13 25.19 43.82
C MET A 88 -19.16 24.71 42.79
N GLY A 89 -20.26 25.43 42.59
CA GLY A 89 -21.26 25.11 41.56
C GLY A 89 -20.66 25.08 40.15
N ARG A 90 -19.86 26.09 39.78
CA ARG A 90 -19.14 26.12 38.49
C ARG A 90 -18.13 24.98 38.35
N LYS A 91 -17.38 24.68 39.42
CA LYS A 91 -16.42 23.55 39.42
C LYS A 91 -17.13 22.23 39.20
N VAL A 92 -18.24 21.97 39.90
CA VAL A 92 -19.07 20.76 39.72
C VAL A 92 -19.64 20.67 38.31
N GLN A 93 -20.16 21.77 37.76
CA GLN A 93 -20.68 21.81 36.40
C GLN A 93 -19.62 21.43 35.37
N ASN A 94 -18.41 21.98 35.49
CA ASN A 94 -17.30 21.65 34.59
C ASN A 94 -16.85 20.19 34.72
N TYR A 95 -16.87 19.63 35.94
CA TYR A 95 -16.58 18.21 36.15
C TYR A 95 -17.63 17.31 35.49
N LEU A 96 -18.91 17.68 35.54
CA LEU A 96 -19.98 16.91 34.89
C LEU A 96 -19.84 16.93 33.37
N VAL A 97 -19.50 18.09 32.79
CA VAL A 97 -19.24 18.22 31.35
C VAL A 97 -18.01 17.40 30.94
N PHE A 98 -16.93 17.51 31.70
CA PHE A 98 -15.70 16.74 31.47
C PHE A 98 -15.94 15.23 31.56
N PHE A 99 -16.64 14.77 32.60
CA PHE A 99 -17.03 13.37 32.77
C PHE A 99 -17.84 12.87 31.57
N SER A 100 -18.81 13.67 31.09
CA SER A 100 -19.64 13.33 29.94
C SER A 100 -18.81 13.17 28.66
N PHE A 101 -17.85 14.06 28.40
CA PHE A 101 -16.95 13.91 27.26
C PHE A 101 -16.08 12.66 27.35
N CYS A 102 -15.52 12.36 28.53
CA CYS A 102 -14.76 11.14 28.77
C CYS A 102 -15.59 9.87 28.52
N THR A 103 -16.84 9.83 28.98
CA THR A 103 -17.76 8.70 28.76
C THR A 103 -18.16 8.56 27.29
N ILE A 104 -18.51 9.66 26.61
CA ILE A 104 -18.88 9.63 25.17
C ILE A 104 -17.71 9.15 24.32
N ALA A 105 -16.50 9.64 24.60
CA ALA A 105 -15.28 9.21 23.90
C ALA A 105 -15.01 7.71 24.10
N ALA A 106 -15.15 7.20 25.33
CA ALA A 106 -14.97 5.79 25.65
C ALA A 106 -15.99 4.89 24.93
N ILE A 107 -17.27 5.29 24.90
CA ILE A 107 -18.33 4.53 24.22
C ILE A 107 -18.11 4.53 22.69
N THR A 108 -17.82 5.70 22.12
CA THR A 108 -17.68 5.88 20.66
C THR A 108 -16.43 5.18 20.12
N SER A 109 -15.30 5.33 20.81
CA SER A 109 -14.02 4.73 20.42
C SER A 109 -14.12 3.21 20.29
N THR A 110 -14.81 2.57 21.22
CA THR A 110 -14.92 1.11 21.20
C THR A 110 -15.73 0.60 20.00
N ARG A 111 -16.78 1.32 19.60
CA ARG A 111 -17.56 0.98 18.39
C ARG A 111 -16.82 1.28 17.09
N PHE A 112 -16.10 2.40 17.05
CA PHE A 112 -15.31 2.78 15.87
C PHE A 112 -14.19 1.76 15.61
N ILE A 113 -13.46 1.37 16.64
CA ILE A 113 -12.36 0.40 16.52
C ILE A 113 -12.89 -0.96 16.03
N THR A 114 -14.01 -1.45 16.56
CA THR A 114 -14.60 -2.72 16.08
C THR A 114 -14.98 -2.62 14.61
N THR A 115 -15.71 -1.57 14.20
CA THR A 115 -16.18 -1.44 12.82
C THR A 115 -15.05 -1.27 11.81
N VAL A 116 -14.01 -0.50 12.13
CA VAL A 116 -12.85 -0.33 11.25
C VAL A 116 -12.05 -1.61 11.16
N SER A 117 -11.85 -2.31 12.27
CA SER A 117 -11.12 -3.59 12.30
C SER A 117 -11.84 -4.65 11.46
N ASP A 118 -13.16 -4.74 11.57
CA ASP A 118 -13.97 -5.70 10.82
C ASP A 118 -13.93 -5.41 9.32
N ARG A 119 -14.01 -4.13 8.92
CA ARG A 119 -13.87 -3.73 7.51
C ARG A 119 -12.51 -4.10 6.95
N LEU A 120 -11.43 -3.77 7.65
CA LEU A 120 -10.06 -4.10 7.21
C LEU A 120 -9.84 -5.60 7.11
N LEU A 121 -10.27 -6.37 8.11
CA LEU A 121 -10.14 -7.83 8.08
C LEU A 121 -11.00 -8.47 6.98
N SER A 122 -12.18 -7.91 6.71
CA SER A 122 -13.05 -8.40 5.64
C SER A 122 -12.46 -8.14 4.25
N GLU A 123 -11.85 -6.98 4.04
CA GLU A 123 -11.18 -6.65 2.78
C GLU A 123 -9.94 -7.53 2.58
N LEU A 124 -9.11 -7.67 3.61
CA LEU A 124 -7.95 -8.55 3.59
C LEU A 124 -8.34 -10.01 3.32
N LYS A 125 -9.42 -10.49 3.93
CA LYS A 125 -9.90 -11.86 3.69
C LYS A 125 -10.40 -12.04 2.27
N LYS A 126 -11.10 -11.05 1.72
CA LYS A 126 -11.59 -11.06 0.33
C LYS A 126 -10.44 -11.04 -0.67
N GLU A 127 -9.41 -10.23 -0.44
CA GLU A 127 -8.19 -10.21 -1.26
C GLU A 127 -7.40 -11.52 -1.16
N VAL A 128 -7.26 -12.09 0.03
CA VAL A 128 -6.60 -13.39 0.23
C VAL A 128 -7.37 -14.52 -0.45
N ASP A 129 -8.70 -14.54 -0.35
CA ASP A 129 -9.53 -15.55 -1.00
C ASP A 129 -9.51 -15.40 -2.54
N ALA A 130 -9.55 -14.17 -3.06
CA ALA A 130 -9.39 -13.89 -4.50
C ALA A 130 -8.01 -14.31 -5.01
N THR A 131 -6.95 -13.99 -4.27
CA THR A 131 -5.58 -14.41 -4.59
C THR A 131 -5.44 -15.93 -4.57
N LYS A 132 -6.05 -16.60 -3.58
CA LYS A 132 -6.03 -18.06 -3.48
C LYS A 132 -6.81 -18.74 -4.62
N GLN A 133 -7.87 -18.11 -5.11
CA GLN A 133 -8.60 -18.57 -6.28
C GLN A 133 -7.79 -18.36 -7.56
N ALA A 134 -7.17 -17.19 -7.75
CA ALA A 134 -6.32 -16.91 -8.91
C ALA A 134 -5.10 -17.85 -8.98
N VAL A 135 -4.49 -18.19 -7.83
CA VAL A 135 -3.41 -19.17 -7.75
C VAL A 135 -3.90 -20.56 -8.18
N ARG A 136 -5.08 -21.01 -7.71
CA ARG A 136 -5.65 -22.31 -8.12
C ARG A 136 -5.98 -22.40 -9.61
N GLU A 137 -6.51 -21.33 -10.19
CA GLU A 137 -6.76 -21.27 -11.64
C GLU A 137 -5.46 -21.28 -12.44
N THR A 138 -4.42 -20.61 -11.93
CA THR A 138 -3.10 -20.59 -12.55
C THR A 138 -2.45 -21.97 -12.48
N ASP A 139 -2.53 -22.67 -11.33
CA ASP A 139 -2.03 -24.04 -11.17
C ASP A 139 -2.70 -25.01 -12.15
N GLN A 140 -4.03 -24.92 -12.32
CA GLN A 140 -4.75 -25.74 -13.32
C GLN A 140 -4.33 -25.42 -14.76
N LYS A 141 -4.18 -24.14 -15.12
CA LYS A 141 -3.73 -23.75 -16.47
C LYS A 141 -2.27 -24.15 -16.73
N VAL A 142 -1.42 -24.15 -15.70
CA VAL A 142 -0.04 -24.63 -15.78
C VAL A 142 0.00 -26.14 -16.02
N GLU A 143 -0.81 -26.93 -15.33
CA GLU A 143 -0.94 -28.38 -15.58
C GLU A 143 -1.43 -28.67 -16.99
N GLU A 144 -2.48 -27.99 -17.48
CA GLU A 144 -2.96 -28.16 -18.85
C GLU A 144 -1.92 -27.75 -19.90
N THR A 145 -1.16 -26.69 -19.64
CA THR A 145 -0.11 -26.19 -20.54
C THR A 145 1.08 -27.15 -20.56
N GLN A 146 1.46 -27.73 -19.40
CA GLN A 146 2.49 -28.78 -19.34
C GLN A 146 2.05 -30.05 -20.07
N GLN A 147 0.79 -30.48 -19.92
CA GLN A 147 0.24 -31.64 -20.63
C GLN A 147 0.30 -31.43 -22.16
N LYS A 148 -0.10 -30.23 -22.64
CA LYS A 148 -0.01 -29.84 -24.05
C LYS A 148 1.45 -29.74 -24.53
N ALA A 149 2.36 -29.24 -23.71
CA ALA A 149 3.78 -29.14 -24.04
C ALA A 149 4.44 -30.52 -24.18
N ILE A 150 4.09 -31.49 -23.31
CA ILE A 150 4.57 -32.87 -23.40
C ILE A 150 4.04 -33.54 -24.69
N GLY A 151 2.76 -33.35 -25.00
CA GLY A 151 2.14 -33.83 -26.24
C GLY A 151 2.84 -33.28 -27.49
N ASN A 152 3.00 -31.95 -27.57
CA ASN A 152 3.66 -31.29 -28.69
C ASN A 152 5.13 -31.69 -28.83
N ARG A 153 5.84 -31.95 -27.72
CA ARG A 153 7.23 -32.43 -27.74
C ARG A 153 7.32 -33.84 -28.34
N ALA A 154 6.38 -34.73 -28.03
CA ALA A 154 6.31 -36.06 -28.65
C ALA A 154 6.01 -35.97 -30.15
N THR A 155 5.13 -35.05 -30.57
CA THR A 155 4.85 -34.79 -31.99
C THR A 155 6.06 -34.23 -32.72
N LEU A 156 6.78 -33.27 -32.12
CA LEU A 156 8.01 -32.69 -32.64
C LEU A 156 9.13 -33.73 -32.79
N GLN A 157 9.24 -34.69 -31.86
CA GLN A 157 10.20 -35.79 -31.98
C GLN A 157 9.82 -36.76 -33.10
N ALA A 158 8.54 -37.08 -33.28
CA ALA A 158 8.07 -37.92 -34.37
C ALA A 158 8.28 -37.26 -35.75
N VAL A 159 8.03 -35.94 -35.84
CA VAL A 159 8.30 -35.15 -37.05
C VAL A 159 9.79 -35.05 -37.32
N LYS A 160 10.63 -34.79 -36.31
CA LYS A 160 12.10 -34.80 -36.46
C LYS A 160 12.61 -36.16 -36.95
N LYS A 161 12.08 -37.27 -36.43
CA LYS A 161 12.44 -38.62 -36.88
C LYS A 161 12.09 -38.84 -38.35
N LYS A 162 10.90 -38.41 -38.79
CA LYS A 162 10.48 -38.46 -40.20
C LYS A 162 11.33 -37.54 -41.10
N ILE A 163 11.69 -36.34 -40.63
CA ILE A 163 12.56 -35.43 -41.37
C ILE A 163 13.97 -36.02 -41.49
N GLN A 164 14.47 -36.69 -40.43
CA GLN A 164 15.80 -37.28 -40.43
C GLN A 164 15.89 -38.54 -41.31
N GLU A 165 14.85 -39.37 -41.32
CA GLU A 165 14.70 -40.49 -42.27
C GLU A 165 14.65 -39.97 -43.73
N ASN A 166 14.03 -38.81 -43.96
CA ASN A 166 13.96 -38.18 -45.29
C ASN A 166 15.25 -37.40 -45.67
N SER A 167 16.05 -36.94 -44.69
CA SER A 167 17.32 -36.25 -44.93
C SER A 167 18.47 -37.19 -45.24
N ILE A 168 18.40 -38.46 -44.81
CA ILE A 168 19.38 -39.49 -45.19
C ILE A 168 19.27 -39.87 -46.68
N ALA A 169 18.15 -39.55 -47.33
CA ALA A 169 17.93 -39.72 -48.78
C ALA A 169 18.42 -38.55 -49.65
N ARG A 170 18.79 -37.39 -49.07
CA ARG A 170 19.31 -36.21 -49.80
C ARG A 170 20.68 -35.81 -49.27
N LYS A 171 21.69 -36.55 -49.73
CA LYS A 171 23.10 -36.23 -49.59
C LYS A 171 23.43 -34.93 -50.37
N THR A 172 24.43 -34.19 -49.89
CA THR A 172 25.30 -33.24 -50.62
C THR A 172 24.85 -31.77 -50.70
N GLY A 173 25.58 -30.87 -50.02
CA GLY A 173 25.42 -29.42 -50.14
C GLY A 173 26.19 -28.62 -49.09
N THR A 174 27.29 -28.03 -49.51
CA THR A 174 28.34 -27.25 -48.83
C THR A 174 27.87 -25.94 -48.13
N ALA A 175 28.64 -25.52 -47.10
CA ALA A 175 29.05 -24.12 -46.76
C ALA A 175 28.50 -23.43 -45.47
N LEU A 176 29.43 -23.32 -44.49
CA LEU A 176 29.86 -22.22 -43.57
C LEU A 176 28.91 -21.16 -42.94
N PRO A 177 29.26 -20.63 -41.74
CA PRO A 177 28.40 -19.82 -40.87
C PRO A 177 28.60 -18.30 -41.03
N ILE A 178 27.56 -17.51 -40.73
CA ILE A 178 27.69 -16.05 -40.57
C ILE A 178 27.24 -15.61 -39.16
N THR A 179 28.24 -15.00 -38.52
CA THR A 179 28.33 -14.10 -37.37
C THR A 179 27.09 -13.27 -37.02
N ARG A 180 26.81 -13.21 -35.71
CA ARG A 180 25.90 -12.25 -35.04
C ARG A 180 26.53 -10.86 -34.99
N GLU A 181 25.88 -9.86 -35.56
CA GLU A 181 26.12 -8.44 -35.29
C GLU A 181 25.08 -7.95 -34.27
N ALA A 182 25.57 -7.40 -33.15
CA ALA A 182 24.78 -6.75 -32.12
C ALA A 182 24.72 -5.25 -32.42
N THR A 183 23.54 -4.76 -32.80
CA THR A 183 23.30 -3.34 -33.07
C THR A 183 23.09 -2.60 -31.74
N ARG A 184 23.99 -1.66 -31.44
CA ARG A 184 23.81 -0.65 -30.39
C ARG A 184 22.61 0.24 -30.75
N GLY A 185 21.75 0.52 -29.78
CA GLY A 185 20.54 1.34 -29.95
C GLY A 185 20.83 2.79 -30.40
N PRO A 186 19.82 3.49 -30.94
CA PRO A 186 19.95 4.85 -31.43
C PRO A 186 20.21 5.85 -30.29
N SER A 187 21.01 6.88 -30.59
CA SER A 187 21.33 7.99 -29.69
C SER A 187 20.06 8.77 -29.26
N PRO A 188 20.04 9.37 -28.06
CA PRO A 188 18.85 10.02 -27.48
C PRO A 188 18.21 11.10 -28.38
N ASP A 189 19.02 11.84 -29.15
CA ASP A 189 18.52 12.88 -30.08
C ASP A 189 17.69 12.31 -31.25
N THR A 190 17.90 11.05 -31.64
CA THR A 190 17.24 10.47 -32.81
C THR A 190 15.85 9.91 -32.47
N SER A 191 15.62 9.45 -31.24
CA SER A 191 14.31 8.88 -30.85
C SER A 191 13.26 9.96 -30.57
N ALA A 192 13.62 11.09 -29.97
CA ALA A 192 12.71 12.25 -29.85
C ALA A 192 12.16 12.71 -31.21
N LEU A 193 12.95 12.58 -32.28
CA LEU A 193 12.54 12.93 -33.64
C LEU A 193 11.59 11.89 -34.27
N LEU A 194 11.63 10.64 -33.82
CA LEU A 194 10.79 9.55 -34.34
C LEU A 194 9.45 9.45 -33.60
N HIS A 195 9.43 9.76 -32.30
CA HIS A 195 8.24 9.74 -31.45
C HIS A 195 8.13 11.04 -30.63
N PRO A 196 7.58 12.11 -31.23
CA PRO A 196 7.47 13.41 -30.55
C PRO A 196 6.63 13.38 -29.29
N ASP A 197 5.58 12.54 -29.27
CA ASP A 197 4.62 12.43 -28.17
C ASP A 197 5.03 11.40 -27.11
N ASP A 198 6.08 10.60 -27.39
CA ASP A 198 6.61 9.61 -26.45
C ASP A 198 8.14 9.52 -26.60
N PRO A 199 8.89 10.46 -26.00
CA PRO A 199 10.31 10.61 -26.22
C PRO A 199 11.10 9.35 -25.87
N GLN A 200 10.65 8.52 -24.92
CA GLN A 200 11.40 7.35 -24.46
C GLN A 200 11.27 6.13 -25.38
N LYS A 201 10.32 6.16 -26.33
CA LYS A 201 10.02 5.03 -27.19
C LYS A 201 11.21 4.66 -28.09
N GLY A 202 11.62 3.40 -28.01
CA GLY A 202 12.73 2.82 -28.78
C GLY A 202 14.14 3.17 -28.29
N ARG A 203 14.30 3.77 -27.10
CA ARG A 203 15.63 4.13 -26.55
C ARG A 203 16.30 3.04 -25.73
N TRP A 204 15.53 2.07 -25.23
CA TRP A 204 15.94 1.16 -24.16
C TRP A 204 15.92 -0.31 -24.60
N GLY A 205 15.97 -0.55 -25.91
CA GLY A 205 16.02 -1.89 -26.50
C GLY A 205 14.65 -2.51 -26.78
N GLY A 206 13.55 -1.80 -26.50
CA GLY A 206 12.19 -2.18 -26.91
C GLY A 206 11.65 -3.47 -26.29
N LYS A 207 12.25 -3.95 -25.20
CA LYS A 207 11.84 -5.21 -24.54
C LYS A 207 11.67 -5.01 -23.04
N PRO A 208 10.54 -5.47 -22.46
CA PRO A 208 10.32 -5.37 -21.02
C PRO A 208 11.11 -6.43 -20.24
N THR A 209 11.64 -7.47 -20.90
CA THR A 209 12.39 -8.56 -20.25
C THR A 209 13.71 -8.83 -20.95
N VAL A 210 14.83 -8.62 -20.24
CA VAL A 210 16.21 -8.81 -20.72
C VAL A 210 17.10 -9.25 -19.55
N ASN A 211 18.07 -10.13 -19.78
CA ASN A 211 19.07 -10.56 -18.77
C ASN A 211 18.49 -10.99 -17.41
N PHE A 212 17.41 -11.76 -17.41
CA PHE A 212 16.69 -12.18 -16.20
C PHE A 212 16.11 -11.03 -15.37
N ARG A 213 15.96 -9.85 -15.96
CA ARG A 213 15.26 -8.70 -15.39
C ARG A 213 13.98 -8.47 -16.18
N GLN A 214 12.92 -8.11 -15.49
CA GLN A 214 11.62 -7.79 -16.08
C GLN A 214 11.11 -6.47 -15.52
N LEU A 215 10.78 -5.55 -16.42
CA LEU A 215 10.04 -4.33 -16.17
C LEU A 215 8.54 -4.61 -16.39
N GLN A 216 7.74 -4.30 -15.39
CA GLN A 216 6.29 -4.45 -15.41
C GLN A 216 5.64 -3.22 -14.78
N ALA A 217 4.36 -3.00 -15.09
CA ALA A 217 3.60 -1.92 -14.49
C ALA A 217 2.17 -2.35 -14.18
N THR A 218 1.60 -1.74 -13.15
CA THR A 218 0.16 -1.80 -12.84
C THR A 218 -0.40 -0.38 -12.83
N VAL A 219 -1.58 -0.20 -13.44
CA VAL A 219 -2.24 1.10 -13.56
C VAL A 219 -3.61 1.02 -12.92
N THR A 220 -3.86 1.86 -11.92
CA THR A 220 -5.16 1.94 -11.23
C THR A 220 -5.68 3.38 -11.27
N ALA A 221 -6.98 3.54 -11.55
CA ALA A 221 -7.63 4.85 -11.41
C ALA A 221 -7.56 5.33 -9.95
N ILE A 222 -7.47 6.64 -9.75
CA ILE A 222 -7.54 7.23 -8.41
C ILE A 222 -9.03 7.39 -8.05
N ASP A 223 -9.40 6.93 -6.85
CA ASP A 223 -10.77 7.13 -6.36
C ASP A 223 -11.10 8.64 -6.34
N ASP A 224 -12.25 9.02 -6.87
CA ASP A 224 -12.74 10.40 -7.06
C ASP A 224 -12.11 11.23 -8.21
N ASP A 225 -11.19 10.67 -9.00
CA ASP A 225 -10.61 11.34 -10.18
C ASP A 225 -10.44 10.38 -11.37
N GLU A 226 -11.38 10.44 -12.32
CA GLU A 226 -11.38 9.59 -13.52
C GLU A 226 -10.25 9.92 -14.51
N ASP A 227 -9.56 11.05 -14.32
CA ASP A 227 -8.56 11.55 -15.25
C ASP A 227 -7.12 11.20 -14.88
N TRP A 228 -6.88 10.83 -13.63
CA TRP A 228 -5.54 10.55 -13.12
C TRP A 228 -5.40 9.11 -12.64
N PHE A 229 -4.24 8.52 -12.93
CA PHE A 229 -3.97 7.12 -12.67
C PHE A 229 -2.71 6.99 -11.81
N ASN A 230 -2.77 6.10 -10.82
CA ASN A 230 -1.59 5.64 -10.12
C ASN A 230 -0.90 4.57 -10.97
N VAL A 231 0.32 4.88 -11.41
CA VAL A 231 1.18 4.02 -12.20
C VAL A 231 2.30 3.51 -11.31
N ARG A 232 2.26 2.21 -11.04
CA ARG A 232 3.26 1.51 -10.23
C ARG A 232 4.14 0.67 -11.16
N MET A 233 5.38 1.13 -11.35
CA MET A 233 6.39 0.48 -12.18
C MET A 233 7.33 -0.33 -11.32
N GLU A 234 7.69 -1.53 -11.78
CA GLU A 234 8.54 -2.44 -11.04
C GLU A 234 9.56 -3.13 -11.94
N VAL A 235 10.80 -3.21 -11.45
CA VAL A 235 11.81 -4.11 -12.02
C VAL A 235 12.06 -5.24 -11.05
N VAL A 236 11.99 -6.48 -11.55
CA VAL A 236 12.17 -7.71 -10.78
C VAL A 236 13.17 -8.64 -11.45
N SER A 237 13.75 -9.57 -10.68
CA SER A 237 14.41 -10.73 -11.26
C SER A 237 13.39 -11.79 -11.69
N THR A 238 13.50 -12.32 -12.90
CA THR A 238 12.71 -13.48 -13.35
C THR A 238 13.27 -14.80 -12.82
N ASP A 239 14.48 -14.79 -12.26
CA ASP A 239 15.11 -15.95 -11.62
C ASP A 239 15.87 -15.51 -10.36
N PRO A 240 15.18 -15.18 -9.27
CA PRO A 240 15.81 -14.65 -8.06
C PRO A 240 16.78 -15.63 -7.37
N GLN A 241 16.64 -16.93 -7.62
CA GLN A 241 17.48 -17.95 -6.97
C GLN A 241 18.89 -18.01 -7.56
N ASN A 242 19.01 -17.96 -8.89
CA ASN A 242 20.33 -17.99 -9.55
C ASN A 242 20.83 -16.59 -9.94
N HIS A 243 19.92 -15.63 -10.09
CA HIS A 243 20.21 -14.27 -10.54
C HIS A 243 19.59 -13.25 -9.58
N PRO A 244 20.09 -13.14 -8.33
CA PRO A 244 19.59 -12.17 -7.37
C PRO A 244 19.72 -10.75 -7.92
N PHE A 245 18.81 -9.88 -7.50
CA PHE A 245 18.75 -8.50 -7.91
C PHE A 245 19.13 -7.59 -6.75
N THR A 246 20.21 -6.82 -6.94
CA THR A 246 20.78 -5.89 -5.98
C THR A 246 21.23 -4.62 -6.70
N GLY A 247 21.57 -3.57 -5.97
CA GLY A 247 22.00 -2.28 -6.53
C GLY A 247 20.84 -1.29 -6.63
N SER A 248 20.78 -0.56 -7.73
CA SER A 248 19.73 0.41 -8.02
C SER A 248 19.26 0.31 -9.48
N VAL A 249 18.09 0.87 -9.71
CA VAL A 249 17.46 1.02 -11.03
C VAL A 249 17.20 2.49 -11.27
N THR A 250 17.65 2.98 -12.41
CA THR A 250 17.31 4.31 -12.89
C THR A 250 16.15 4.20 -13.85
N PHE A 251 15.01 4.78 -13.49
CA PHE A 251 13.84 4.91 -14.34
C PHE A 251 13.92 6.21 -15.14
N HIS A 252 13.62 6.10 -16.43
CA HIS A 252 13.54 7.21 -17.37
C HIS A 252 12.09 7.38 -17.80
N LEU A 253 11.50 8.48 -17.37
CA LEU A 253 10.09 8.83 -17.54
C LEU A 253 9.92 9.79 -18.73
N HIS A 254 8.67 10.13 -19.01
CA HIS A 254 8.34 11.18 -19.97
C HIS A 254 8.89 12.55 -19.53
N ASP A 255 9.23 13.42 -20.49
CA ASP A 255 9.87 14.72 -20.23
C ASP A 255 8.98 15.71 -19.43
N THR A 256 7.68 15.43 -19.33
CA THR A 256 6.75 16.20 -18.49
C THR A 256 6.93 15.95 -17.00
N PHE A 257 7.65 14.89 -16.60
CA PHE A 257 7.96 14.62 -15.21
C PHE A 257 9.18 15.45 -14.77
N THR A 258 9.16 15.93 -13.52
CA THR A 258 10.32 16.60 -12.92
C THR A 258 10.59 16.03 -11.53
N PRO A 259 11.72 15.31 -11.32
CA PRO A 259 12.68 14.90 -12.35
C PRO A 259 12.09 13.83 -13.30
N ASP A 260 12.55 13.84 -14.56
CA ASP A 260 12.25 12.85 -15.60
C ASP A 260 13.05 11.54 -15.38
N THR A 261 14.10 11.60 -14.57
CA THR A 261 14.97 10.47 -14.26
C THR A 261 15.01 10.24 -12.76
N VAL A 262 14.71 9.02 -12.32
CA VAL A 262 14.62 8.66 -10.89
C VAL A 262 15.39 7.38 -10.61
N SER A 263 16.40 7.44 -9.73
CA SER A 263 17.12 6.26 -9.27
C SER A 263 16.51 5.70 -7.99
N VAL A 264 16.19 4.41 -7.99
CA VAL A 264 15.51 3.68 -6.91
C VAL A 264 16.38 2.50 -6.47
N PRO A 265 16.63 2.31 -5.16
CA PRO A 265 17.38 1.15 -4.68
C PRO A 265 16.56 -0.14 -4.83
N VAL A 266 17.25 -1.25 -5.10
CA VAL A 266 16.66 -2.59 -5.14
C VAL A 266 16.54 -3.12 -3.71
N VAL A 267 15.32 -3.43 -3.29
CA VAL A 267 15.00 -4.01 -1.97
C VAL A 267 14.25 -5.31 -2.19
N ASN A 268 14.67 -6.40 -1.54
CA ASN A 268 14.04 -7.72 -1.67
C ASN A 268 13.88 -8.19 -3.13
N ASN A 269 14.95 -8.06 -3.94
CA ASN A 269 14.98 -8.40 -5.37
C ASN A 269 14.00 -7.59 -6.26
N ARG A 270 13.63 -6.38 -5.84
CA ARG A 270 12.68 -5.54 -6.54
C ARG A 270 13.03 -4.06 -6.41
N ALA A 271 12.91 -3.32 -7.50
CA ALA A 271 12.87 -1.84 -7.47
C ALA A 271 11.46 -1.41 -7.86
N VAL A 272 10.86 -0.48 -7.09
CA VAL A 272 9.48 -0.02 -7.29
C VAL A 272 9.47 1.49 -7.37
N LEU A 273 8.82 2.03 -8.41
CA LEU A 273 8.56 3.45 -8.57
C LEU A 273 7.07 3.68 -8.78
N GLU A 274 6.48 4.58 -7.99
CA GLU A 274 5.08 4.99 -8.11
C GLU A 274 5.00 6.44 -8.58
N LYS A 275 4.15 6.69 -9.57
CA LYS A 275 3.90 8.01 -10.16
C LYS A 275 2.42 8.17 -10.50
N ILE A 276 1.97 9.41 -10.52
CA ILE A 276 0.64 9.77 -11.03
C ILE A 276 0.82 10.23 -12.48
N ALA A 277 0.00 9.71 -13.39
CA ALA A 277 0.05 10.03 -14.80
C ALA A 277 -1.36 10.17 -15.38
N TRP A 278 -1.49 11.00 -16.40
CA TRP A 278 -2.76 11.25 -17.10
C TRP A 278 -2.99 10.25 -18.25
N GLY A 279 -1.93 9.78 -18.89
CA GLY A 279 -1.96 8.91 -20.06
C GLY A 279 -0.75 7.98 -20.16
N ALA A 280 -0.79 7.10 -21.15
CA ALA A 280 0.25 6.12 -21.39
C ALA A 280 1.49 6.76 -22.01
N PHE A 281 2.66 6.25 -21.64
CA PHE A 281 3.95 6.63 -22.22
C PHE A 281 4.92 5.46 -22.09
N THR A 282 6.03 5.49 -22.82
CA THR A 282 7.09 4.48 -22.69
C THR A 282 7.97 4.80 -21.50
N VAL A 283 8.19 3.84 -20.61
CA VAL A 283 9.18 3.94 -19.54
C VAL A 283 10.42 3.13 -19.89
N GLY A 284 11.58 3.75 -19.71
CA GLY A 284 12.88 3.09 -19.71
C GLY A 284 13.32 2.74 -18.30
N ALA A 285 14.00 1.62 -18.12
CA ALA A 285 14.70 1.30 -16.89
C ALA A 285 16.11 0.78 -17.18
N GLU A 286 17.10 1.35 -16.50
CA GLU A 286 18.49 0.92 -16.56
C GLU A 286 18.94 0.43 -15.17
N THR A 287 19.42 -0.80 -15.11
CA THR A 287 19.98 -1.41 -13.89
C THR A 287 21.46 -1.08 -13.75
N SER A 288 22.00 -1.19 -12.54
CA SER A 288 23.44 -0.99 -12.28
C SER A 288 24.38 -1.95 -13.05
N ASP A 289 23.87 -3.07 -13.56
CA ASP A 289 24.63 -4.00 -14.43
C ASP A 289 24.57 -3.64 -15.93
N GLY A 290 23.93 -2.52 -16.28
CA GLY A 290 23.79 -2.01 -17.64
C GLY A 290 22.66 -2.67 -18.44
N THR A 291 21.81 -3.47 -17.80
CA THR A 291 20.62 -4.01 -18.45
C THR A 291 19.61 -2.89 -18.67
N GLN A 292 19.20 -2.73 -19.92
CA GLN A 292 18.17 -1.78 -20.34
C GLN A 292 16.86 -2.52 -20.60
N LEU A 293 15.76 -1.96 -20.10
CA LEU A 293 14.42 -2.48 -20.22
C LEU A 293 13.50 -1.36 -20.72
N GLU A 294 12.56 -1.71 -21.58
CA GLU A 294 11.57 -0.79 -22.15
C GLU A 294 10.17 -1.36 -21.99
N LEU A 295 9.24 -0.55 -21.50
CA LEU A 295 7.83 -0.91 -21.42
C LEU A 295 6.97 0.25 -21.88
N ASP A 296 6.18 0.03 -22.93
CA ASP A 296 5.06 0.89 -23.25
C ASP A 296 3.94 0.64 -22.24
N LEU A 297 3.56 1.65 -21.46
CA LEU A 297 2.53 1.51 -20.44
C LEU A 297 1.15 1.17 -21.03
N SER A 298 0.92 1.41 -22.33
CA SER A 298 -0.30 0.96 -23.01
C SER A 298 -0.42 -0.57 -23.07
N ASP A 299 0.71 -1.26 -23.08
CA ASP A 299 0.83 -2.71 -23.27
C ASP A 299 0.83 -3.48 -21.94
N ALA A 300 0.79 -2.77 -20.80
CA ALA A 300 0.70 -3.39 -19.49
C ALA A 300 -0.65 -4.13 -19.32
N PRO A 301 -0.69 -5.17 -18.46
CA PRO A 301 -1.92 -5.93 -18.21
C PRO A 301 -2.97 -5.06 -17.51
N ASP A 302 -4.25 -5.29 -17.84
CA ASP A 302 -5.41 -4.70 -17.16
C ASP A 302 -5.46 -3.16 -17.10
N VAL A 303 -4.82 -2.48 -18.05
CA VAL A 303 -4.77 -1.01 -18.13
C VAL A 303 -6.14 -0.43 -18.53
N PRO A 304 -6.65 0.60 -17.82
CA PRO A 304 -7.88 1.31 -18.18
C PRO A 304 -7.84 1.88 -19.60
N LEU A 305 -8.94 1.73 -20.35
CA LEU A 305 -9.04 2.23 -21.73
C LEU A 305 -8.83 3.76 -21.83
N SER A 306 -9.29 4.50 -20.82
CA SER A 306 -9.10 5.95 -20.72
C SER A 306 -7.62 6.32 -20.62
N PHE A 307 -6.83 5.58 -19.85
CA PHE A 307 -5.38 5.78 -19.76
C PHE A 307 -4.65 5.36 -21.04
N ARG A 308 -5.03 4.22 -21.64
CA ARG A 308 -4.38 3.70 -22.87
C ARG A 308 -4.52 4.63 -24.08
N ASN A 309 -5.64 5.34 -24.17
CA ASN A 309 -5.97 6.18 -25.33
C ASN A 309 -5.57 7.65 -25.15
N ARG A 310 -4.86 7.99 -24.07
CA ARG A 310 -4.32 9.32 -23.77
C ARG A 310 -2.81 9.27 -23.85
#